data_AF-A0A023Q0U9-F1
#
_entry.id   AF-A0A023Q0U9-F1
#
_cell.length_a   1.000
_cell.length_b   1.000
_cell.length_c   1.000
_cell.angle_alpha   90.00
_cell.angle_beta   90.00
_cell.angle_gamma   90.00
#
_symmetry.space_group_name_H-M   'P 1'
#
loop_
_entity.id
_entity.type
_entity.pdbx_description
1 polymer ?
#
loop_
_entity_poly.entity_id
_entity_poly.type
_entity_poly.pdbx_seq_one_letter_code
_entity_poly.pdbx_strand_id
1 'polypeptide(L)'
;MKYLIYLCGLLLLSCGSVSAVEKNEKTFSSEPERVKYLALNYPDQAVAFFKENQGKLLEQSSEQTVSIYSSVLAAASNIGDIKLVEAIVRLLSDTRLTPYSQHFLFTIVNVIGVSYRVNGQFDDAVVTYKCALKLARNNVEKMTSKVNLSIAYRMNNQPAISFQILQSIDEAILSGRRKAGLLVVKGNTAIVLDKPKEAISYFIAARQHYLKGQHHRNAARVTVNLLGAALIARRAEVYEKYRRKLTPAYEAYLPQSDKLYLHWLDLMHDSVKSNIVADGTVNYTKTHVTRLLKEGYTEPVSKLLHSLNVEFLMPEKQKNSLVNTALSSNLAKPWCQDL
;
A
#
# COMPACT_ATOMS: atom_id res chain seq x y z
N MET A 1 28.32 -14.66 -26.09
CA MET A 1 28.86 -15.88 -25.43
C MET A 1 28.74 -15.63 -23.92
N LYS A 2 28.16 -16.54 -23.09
CA LYS A 2 28.80 -17.73 -22.48
C LYS A 2 30.15 -17.37 -21.82
N TYR A 3 30.43 -17.63 -20.54
CA TYR A 3 29.65 -18.26 -19.44
C TYR A 3 30.41 -18.13 -18.08
N LEU A 4 29.71 -18.12 -16.93
CA LEU A 4 30.17 -18.59 -15.58
C LEU A 4 31.35 -17.80 -14.91
N ILE A 5 31.72 -17.92 -13.61
CA ILE A 5 31.29 -18.77 -12.46
C ILE A 5 31.39 -17.99 -11.10
N TYR A 6 30.72 -18.51 -10.06
CA TYR A 6 30.55 -18.08 -8.65
C TYR A 6 31.78 -17.63 -7.80
N LEU A 7 31.50 -16.91 -6.70
CA LEU A 7 31.64 -17.49 -5.33
C LEU A 7 30.69 -16.85 -4.28
N CYS A 8 30.45 -17.56 -3.17
CA CYS A 8 29.73 -17.10 -1.97
C CYS A 8 30.62 -17.23 -0.73
N GLY A 9 30.35 -16.46 0.32
CA GLY A 9 31.04 -16.52 1.63
C GLY A 9 30.06 -16.47 2.80
N LEU A 10 30.39 -17.17 3.90
CA LEU A 10 29.58 -17.35 5.11
C LEU A 10 30.40 -16.93 6.36
N LEU A 11 29.82 -16.57 7.51
CA LEU A 11 28.40 -16.48 7.90
C LEU A 11 28.11 -15.06 8.47
N LEU A 12 27.54 -14.68 9.62
CA LEU A 12 26.93 -15.31 10.80
C LEU A 12 25.67 -14.52 11.25
N LEU A 13 24.70 -15.25 11.82
CA LEU A 13 23.76 -14.87 12.89
C LEU A 13 23.41 -13.37 13.12
N SER A 14 22.24 -12.92 12.64
CA SER A 14 21.04 -12.79 13.52
C SER A 14 19.83 -12.13 12.80
N CYS A 15 18.62 -12.34 13.34
CA CYS A 15 17.41 -11.55 13.11
C CYS A 15 16.95 -11.23 11.66
N GLY A 16 16.83 -12.27 10.83
CA GLY A 16 15.52 -12.61 10.25
C GLY A 16 14.80 -11.62 9.30
N SER A 17 15.50 -10.77 8.54
CA SER A 17 14.87 -10.05 7.41
C SER A 17 14.92 -10.89 6.13
N VAL A 18 13.86 -11.67 5.86
CA VAL A 18 13.70 -12.41 4.59
C VAL A 18 13.40 -11.42 3.46
N SER A 19 14.46 -10.77 2.97
CA SER A 19 14.43 -9.99 1.74
C SER A 19 14.27 -10.97 0.58
N ALA A 20 13.09 -11.01 -0.04
CA ALA A 20 12.91 -11.74 -1.29
C ALA A 20 13.78 -11.07 -2.37
N VAL A 21 14.89 -11.73 -2.73
CA VAL A 21 16.03 -11.10 -3.39
C VAL A 21 15.76 -10.84 -4.87
N GLU A 22 15.13 -9.70 -5.18
CA GLU A 22 15.23 -9.06 -6.50
C GLU A 22 16.61 -8.39 -6.67
N LYS A 23 17.70 -9.18 -6.55
CA LYS A 23 19.04 -8.79 -7.02
C LYS A 23 19.05 -8.82 -8.56
N ASN A 24 18.55 -7.74 -9.14
CA ASN A 24 19.28 -7.16 -10.25
C ASN A 24 20.30 -6.20 -9.65
N GLU A 25 21.57 -6.34 -10.01
CA GLU A 25 22.59 -5.33 -9.76
C GLU A 25 22.32 -4.12 -10.65
N LYS A 26 21.36 -3.29 -10.23
CA LYS A 26 20.98 -2.09 -10.95
C LYS A 26 22.08 -1.05 -10.80
N THR A 27 22.84 -0.86 -11.87
CA THR A 27 23.48 0.42 -12.15
C THR A 27 22.39 1.49 -12.27
N PHE A 28 22.40 2.46 -11.37
CA PHE A 28 21.51 3.62 -11.42
C PHE A 28 22.23 4.75 -12.15
N SER A 29 21.52 5.47 -13.00
CA SER A 29 22.05 6.62 -13.75
C SER A 29 22.39 7.83 -12.85
N SER A 30 21.78 7.91 -11.66
CA SER A 30 21.88 9.06 -10.77
C SER A 30 21.43 8.76 -9.33
N GLU A 31 21.84 9.59 -8.36
CA GLU A 31 21.39 9.49 -6.97
C GLU A 31 19.85 9.56 -6.83
N PRO A 32 19.11 10.48 -7.49
CA PRO A 32 17.65 10.51 -7.41
C PRO A 32 16.98 9.24 -7.97
N GLU A 33 17.53 8.62 -9.02
CA GLU A 33 17.00 7.34 -9.52
C GLU A 33 17.17 6.23 -8.47
N ARG A 34 18.35 6.12 -7.85
CA ARG A 34 18.62 5.18 -6.76
C ARG A 34 17.63 5.39 -5.60
N VAL A 35 17.47 6.61 -5.11
CA VAL A 35 16.55 6.91 -3.99
C VAL A 35 15.09 6.61 -4.36
N LYS A 36 14.66 6.96 -5.58
CA LYS A 36 13.32 6.65 -6.09
C LYS A 36 13.07 5.14 -6.20
N TYR A 37 14.08 4.36 -6.58
CA TYR A 37 13.99 2.89 -6.57
C TYR A 37 13.93 2.33 -5.15
N LEU A 38 14.74 2.83 -4.22
CA LEU A 38 14.70 2.42 -2.81
C LEU A 38 13.34 2.74 -2.18
N ALA A 39 12.82 3.96 -2.34
CA ALA A 39 11.54 4.39 -1.78
C ALA A 39 10.34 3.52 -2.21
N LEU A 40 10.41 2.91 -3.40
CA LEU A 40 9.37 2.05 -3.97
C LEU A 40 9.44 0.58 -3.52
N ASN A 41 10.58 0.12 -2.98
CA ASN A 41 10.85 -1.31 -2.75
C ASN A 41 11.38 -1.63 -1.34
N TYR A 42 12.26 -0.75 -0.83
CA TYR A 42 13.03 -0.82 0.42
C TYR A 42 13.02 0.56 1.12
N PRO A 43 11.86 1.06 1.60
CA PRO A 43 11.70 2.45 2.02
C PRO A 43 12.63 2.84 3.19
N ASP A 44 12.92 1.92 4.10
CA ASP A 44 13.86 2.12 5.21
C ASP A 44 15.27 2.50 4.71
N GLN A 45 15.71 1.94 3.58
CA GLN A 45 17.00 2.26 2.96
C GLN A 45 17.01 3.63 2.27
N ALA A 46 15.87 4.10 1.76
CA ALA A 46 15.74 5.47 1.25
C ALA A 46 15.76 6.50 2.39
N VAL A 47 15.18 6.16 3.54
CA VAL A 47 15.24 6.97 4.76
C VAL A 47 16.64 6.98 5.37
N ALA A 48 17.35 5.85 5.39
CA ALA A 48 18.75 5.77 5.81
C ALA A 48 19.65 6.65 4.92
N PHE A 49 19.57 6.51 3.60
CA PHE A 49 20.31 7.34 2.65
C PHE A 49 20.10 8.84 2.88
N PHE A 50 18.85 9.28 3.14
CA PHE A 50 18.57 10.67 3.48
C PHE A 50 19.27 11.11 4.76
N LYS A 51 19.17 10.31 5.84
CA LYS A 51 19.77 10.62 7.15
C LYS A 51 21.31 10.68 7.05
N GLU A 52 21.93 9.82 6.24
CA GLU A 52 23.37 9.83 5.92
C GLU A 52 23.80 11.07 5.12
N ASN A 53 22.96 11.55 4.19
CA ASN A 53 23.32 12.62 3.24
C ASN A 53 22.69 13.99 3.58
N GLN A 54 22.06 14.12 4.75
CA GLN A 54 21.20 15.26 5.06
C GLN A 54 21.91 16.61 4.96
N GLY A 55 23.15 16.73 5.47
CA GLY A 55 23.94 17.97 5.39
C GLY A 55 24.15 18.46 3.96
N LYS A 56 24.74 17.62 3.10
CA LYS A 56 24.91 17.85 1.65
C LYS A 56 23.60 18.29 0.98
N LEU A 57 22.49 17.64 1.32
CA LEU A 57 21.19 17.93 0.68
C LEU A 57 20.57 19.25 1.14
N LEU A 58 20.84 19.73 2.36
CA LEU A 58 20.31 21.00 2.89
C LEU A 58 20.91 22.23 2.17
N GLU A 59 22.17 22.13 1.76
CA GLU A 59 22.89 23.18 1.02
C GLU A 59 22.50 23.23 -0.47
N GLN A 60 21.99 22.12 -1.02
CA GLN A 60 21.72 21.97 -2.45
C GLN A 60 20.34 22.47 -2.87
N SER A 61 20.31 23.56 -3.65
CA SER A 61 19.11 24.06 -4.33
C SER A 61 19.04 23.50 -5.75
N SER A 62 18.35 22.37 -5.96
CA SER A 62 18.32 21.68 -7.26
C SER A 62 17.08 20.81 -7.48
N GLU A 63 16.82 20.47 -8.74
CA GLU A 63 15.76 19.50 -9.11
C GLU A 63 16.06 18.10 -8.55
N GLN A 64 17.34 17.73 -8.48
CA GLN A 64 17.81 16.49 -7.86
C GLN A 64 17.45 16.46 -6.37
N THR A 65 17.62 17.58 -5.65
CA THR A 65 17.20 17.72 -4.24
C THR A 65 15.70 17.50 -4.09
N VAL A 66 14.87 18.17 -4.89
CA VAL A 66 13.40 18.02 -4.85
C VAL A 66 12.98 16.58 -5.16
N SER A 67 13.63 15.94 -6.14
CA SER A 67 13.35 14.55 -6.54
C SER A 67 13.73 13.54 -5.45
N ILE A 68 14.86 13.75 -4.76
CA ILE A 68 15.27 12.97 -3.59
C ILE A 68 14.28 13.19 -2.44
N TYR A 69 14.00 14.42 -2.04
CA TYR A 69 13.06 14.74 -0.96
C TYR A 69 11.65 14.19 -1.24
N SER A 70 11.13 14.33 -2.47
CA SER A 70 9.83 13.76 -2.86
C SER A 70 9.80 12.23 -2.75
N SER A 71 10.93 11.56 -3.02
CA SER A 71 11.07 10.11 -2.88
C SER A 71 11.20 9.68 -1.40
N VAL A 72 11.93 10.45 -0.60
CA VAL A 72 12.08 10.23 0.85
C VAL A 72 10.76 10.47 1.59
N LEU A 73 9.95 11.46 1.16
CA LEU A 73 8.60 11.68 1.67
C LEU A 73 7.72 10.44 1.52
N ALA A 74 7.77 9.80 0.34
CA ALA A 74 7.04 8.57 0.07
C ALA A 74 7.58 7.38 0.89
N ALA A 75 8.89 7.32 1.11
CA ALA A 75 9.50 6.31 1.96
C ALA A 75 9.10 6.46 3.44
N ALA A 76 9.20 7.67 3.99
CA ALA A 76 8.78 8.02 5.35
C ALA A 76 7.28 7.73 5.58
N SER A 77 6.45 8.09 4.60
CA SER A 77 5.01 7.78 4.59
C SER A 77 4.73 6.27 4.59
N ASN A 78 5.52 5.47 3.87
CA ASN A 78 5.35 4.01 3.83
C ASN A 78 5.74 3.30 5.14
N ILE A 79 6.65 3.87 5.94
CA ILE A 79 7.09 3.30 7.23
C ILE A 79 6.41 3.93 8.45
N GLY A 80 5.66 5.03 8.27
CA GLY A 80 4.99 5.75 9.36
C GLY A 80 5.89 6.67 10.18
N ASP A 81 7.03 7.14 9.63
CA ASP A 81 7.91 8.12 10.28
C ASP A 81 7.27 9.53 10.15
N ILE A 82 6.25 9.79 10.98
CA ILE A 82 5.46 11.03 11.04
C ILE A 82 6.37 12.26 11.11
N LYS A 83 7.38 12.23 11.99
CA LYS A 83 8.32 13.34 12.19
C LYS A 83 9.14 13.62 10.93
N LEU A 84 9.58 12.57 10.23
CA LEU A 84 10.29 12.73 8.96
C LEU A 84 9.35 13.20 7.83
N VAL A 85 8.09 12.78 7.80
CA VAL A 85 7.10 13.31 6.84
C VAL A 85 6.96 14.83 7.00
N GLU A 86 6.75 15.33 8.21
CA GLU A 86 6.62 16.77 8.47
C GLU A 86 7.92 17.54 8.17
N ALA A 87 9.08 16.99 8.55
CA ALA A 87 10.38 17.58 8.25
C ALA A 87 10.64 17.69 6.73
N ILE A 88 10.35 16.63 5.96
CA ILE A 88 10.54 16.63 4.51
C ILE A 88 9.52 17.56 3.82
N VAL A 89 8.28 17.64 4.29
CA VAL A 89 7.31 18.65 3.78
C VAL A 89 7.85 20.06 4.00
N ARG A 90 8.36 20.37 5.20
CA ARG A 90 8.96 21.68 5.50
C ARG A 90 10.13 22.00 4.57
N LEU A 91 11.03 21.03 4.33
CA LEU A 91 12.16 21.19 3.41
C LEU A 91 11.72 21.37 1.96
N LEU A 92 10.70 20.65 1.49
CA LEU A 92 10.12 20.82 0.15
C LEU A 92 9.42 22.18 -0.03
N SER A 93 8.89 22.76 1.05
CA SER A 93 8.25 24.08 1.05
C SER A 93 9.23 25.26 1.16
N ASP A 94 10.52 25.00 1.31
CA ASP A 94 11.56 26.03 1.42
C ASP A 94 11.72 26.82 0.12
N THR A 95 11.86 28.15 0.23
CA THR A 95 11.94 29.06 -0.91
C THR A 95 13.15 28.77 -1.81
N ARG A 96 14.23 28.16 -1.30
CA ARG A 96 15.38 27.74 -2.13
C ARG A 96 15.00 26.68 -3.18
N LEU A 97 13.94 25.92 -2.95
CA LEU A 97 13.47 24.87 -3.86
C LEU A 97 12.33 25.30 -4.79
N THR A 98 11.70 26.46 -4.56
CA THR A 98 10.60 26.98 -5.38
C THR A 98 10.87 26.98 -6.90
N PRO A 99 12.06 27.36 -7.41
CA PRO A 99 12.35 27.32 -8.86
C PRO A 99 12.30 25.91 -9.47
N TYR A 100 12.57 24.88 -8.66
CA TYR A 100 12.71 23.48 -9.11
C TYR A 100 11.45 22.63 -8.81
N SER A 101 10.67 23.01 -7.80
CA SER A 101 9.51 22.25 -7.33
C SER A 101 8.34 22.17 -8.33
N GLN A 102 8.32 23.01 -9.37
CA GLN A 102 7.16 23.12 -10.27
C GLN A 102 6.79 21.80 -10.97
N HIS A 103 7.74 20.91 -11.28
CA HIS A 103 7.43 19.59 -11.87
C HIS A 103 7.01 18.52 -10.84
N PHE A 104 7.18 18.80 -9.55
CA PHE A 104 6.99 17.83 -8.47
C PHE A 104 5.70 18.06 -7.67
N LEU A 105 5.04 19.22 -7.80
CA LEU A 105 3.85 19.60 -7.01
C LEU A 105 2.78 18.51 -6.93
N PHE A 106 2.41 17.91 -8.07
CA PHE A 106 1.49 16.77 -8.11
C PHE A 106 1.96 15.62 -7.21
N THR A 107 3.23 15.22 -7.34
CA THR A 107 3.82 14.11 -6.60
C THR A 107 3.87 14.41 -5.11
N ILE A 108 4.34 15.60 -4.73
CA ILE A 108 4.45 16.05 -3.33
C ILE A 108 3.08 16.02 -2.66
N VAL A 109 2.09 16.74 -3.21
CA VAL A 109 0.74 16.83 -2.63
C VAL A 109 0.04 15.45 -2.63
N ASN A 110 0.18 14.66 -3.70
CA ASN A 110 -0.37 13.30 -3.73
C ASN A 110 0.28 12.40 -2.65
N VAL A 111 1.57 12.52 -2.36
CA VAL A 111 2.22 11.75 -1.29
C VAL A 111 1.80 12.25 0.09
N ILE A 112 1.61 13.56 0.32
CA ILE A 112 1.04 14.07 1.58
C ILE A 112 -0.35 13.46 1.84
N GLY A 113 -1.18 13.34 0.81
CA GLY A 113 -2.46 12.62 0.89
C GLY A 113 -2.30 11.13 1.23
N VAL A 114 -1.21 10.48 0.79
CA VAL A 114 -0.86 9.11 1.21
C VAL A 114 -0.46 9.08 2.69
N SER A 115 0.34 10.03 3.17
CA SER A 115 0.71 10.15 4.60
C SER A 115 -0.52 10.25 5.49
N TYR A 116 -1.43 11.19 5.21
CA TYR A 116 -2.68 11.32 5.96
C TYR A 116 -3.51 10.04 5.93
N ARG A 117 -3.68 9.42 4.76
CA ARG A 117 -4.47 8.19 4.61
C ARG A 117 -3.84 6.97 5.30
N VAL A 118 -2.51 6.88 5.36
CA VAL A 118 -1.80 5.84 6.13
C VAL A 118 -1.96 6.09 7.63
N ASN A 119 -2.00 7.34 8.06
CA ASN A 119 -2.19 7.74 9.46
C ASN A 119 -3.66 7.80 9.93
N GLY A 120 -4.61 7.31 9.12
CA GLY A 120 -6.05 7.29 9.45
C GLY A 120 -6.78 8.64 9.29
N GLN A 121 -6.09 9.71 8.91
CA GLN A 121 -6.64 11.05 8.69
C GLN A 121 -7.32 11.14 7.32
N PHE A 122 -8.48 10.49 7.17
CA PHE A 122 -9.11 10.32 5.87
C PHE A 122 -9.72 11.61 5.30
N ASP A 123 -10.16 12.55 6.13
CA ASP A 123 -10.67 13.84 5.66
C ASP A 123 -9.53 14.74 5.12
N ASP A 124 -8.44 14.90 5.88
CA ASP A 124 -7.21 15.57 5.41
C ASP A 124 -6.73 14.95 4.08
N ALA A 125 -6.75 13.62 3.98
CA ALA A 125 -6.40 12.91 2.76
C ALA A 125 -7.36 13.21 1.60
N VAL A 126 -8.68 13.25 1.83
CA VAL A 126 -9.68 13.56 0.80
C VAL A 126 -9.48 14.98 0.26
N VAL A 127 -9.27 15.99 1.10
CA VAL A 127 -9.06 17.37 0.62
C VAL A 127 -7.69 17.51 -0.06
N THR A 128 -6.64 16.89 0.49
CA THR A 128 -5.31 16.87 -0.13
C THR A 128 -5.32 16.19 -1.51
N TYR A 129 -6.03 15.05 -1.67
CA TYR A 129 -6.16 14.38 -2.97
C TYR A 129 -7.03 15.18 -3.96
N LYS A 130 -8.01 15.98 -3.50
CA LYS A 130 -8.71 16.95 -4.37
C LYS A 130 -7.76 18.02 -4.89
N CYS A 131 -6.85 18.54 -4.06
CA CYS A 131 -5.80 19.46 -4.52
C CYS A 131 -4.84 18.77 -5.52
N ALA A 132 -4.35 17.56 -5.22
CA ALA A 132 -3.51 16.81 -6.16
C ALA A 132 -4.19 16.57 -7.53
N LEU A 133 -5.52 16.36 -7.54
CA LEU A 133 -6.30 16.24 -8.78
C LEU A 133 -6.37 17.54 -9.57
N LYS A 134 -6.36 18.72 -8.92
CA LYS A 134 -6.22 20.03 -9.60
C LYS A 134 -4.82 20.24 -10.18
N LEU A 135 -3.78 19.70 -9.53
CA LEU A 135 -2.37 19.82 -9.93
C LEU A 135 -1.93 18.84 -11.03
N ALA A 136 -2.76 17.86 -11.39
CA ALA A 136 -2.44 16.82 -12.38
C ALA A 136 -2.33 17.38 -13.81
N ARG A 137 -1.17 17.20 -14.45
CA ARG A 137 -0.86 17.74 -15.80
C ARG A 137 -1.09 16.76 -16.94
N ASN A 138 -1.28 15.49 -16.63
CA ASN A 138 -1.56 14.45 -17.63
C ASN A 138 -2.59 13.42 -17.12
N ASN A 139 -3.09 12.61 -18.05
CA ASN A 139 -4.12 11.61 -17.75
C ASN A 139 -3.66 10.54 -16.75
N VAL A 140 -2.38 10.19 -16.70
CA VAL A 140 -1.84 9.19 -15.76
C VAL A 140 -1.85 9.73 -14.32
N GLU A 141 -1.46 10.98 -14.14
CA GLU A 141 -1.56 11.70 -12.86
C GLU A 141 -3.02 11.85 -12.43
N LYS A 142 -3.90 12.29 -13.35
CA LYS A 142 -5.33 12.46 -13.11
C LYS A 142 -5.98 11.16 -12.63
N MET A 143 -5.67 10.02 -13.24
CA MET A 143 -6.16 8.72 -12.76
C MET A 143 -5.48 8.26 -11.47
N THR A 144 -4.21 8.60 -11.25
CA THR A 144 -3.51 8.29 -9.98
C THR A 144 -4.18 9.00 -8.80
N SER A 145 -4.50 10.29 -8.92
CA SER A 145 -5.27 11.00 -7.89
C SER A 145 -6.71 10.49 -7.75
N LYS A 146 -7.41 10.14 -8.85
CA LYS A 146 -8.74 9.51 -8.75
C LYS A 146 -8.70 8.19 -7.98
N VAL A 147 -7.72 7.31 -8.26
CA VAL A 147 -7.53 6.06 -7.50
C VAL A 147 -7.30 6.37 -6.04
N ASN A 148 -6.34 7.24 -5.71
CA ASN A 148 -6.00 7.55 -4.33
C ASN A 148 -7.15 8.21 -3.53
N LEU A 149 -7.87 9.14 -4.16
CA LEU A 149 -9.09 9.77 -3.63
C LEU A 149 -10.19 8.72 -3.39
N SER A 150 -10.38 7.76 -4.29
CA SER A 150 -11.35 6.67 -4.10
C SER A 150 -10.96 5.74 -2.95
N ILE A 151 -9.66 5.48 -2.70
CA ILE A 151 -9.23 4.72 -1.52
C ILE A 151 -9.56 5.50 -0.25
N ALA A 152 -9.28 6.82 -0.22
CA ALA A 152 -9.60 7.67 0.92
C ALA A 152 -11.09 7.69 1.24
N TYR A 153 -11.97 7.91 0.25
CA TYR A 153 -13.41 7.82 0.44
C TYR A 153 -13.89 6.45 0.94
N ARG A 154 -13.34 5.34 0.40
CA ARG A 154 -13.68 3.99 0.90
C ARG A 154 -13.29 3.79 2.36
N MET A 155 -12.12 4.29 2.77
CA MET A 155 -11.65 4.20 4.16
C MET A 155 -12.41 5.16 5.09
N ASN A 156 -12.89 6.29 4.57
CA ASN A 156 -13.77 7.23 5.27
C ASN A 156 -15.26 6.82 5.23
N ASN A 157 -15.54 5.52 5.27
CA ASN A 157 -16.89 4.92 5.27
C ASN A 157 -17.83 5.38 4.12
N GLN A 158 -17.29 5.87 2.99
CA GLN A 158 -18.04 6.36 1.83
C GLN A 158 -17.74 5.50 0.56
N PRO A 159 -18.01 4.17 0.59
CA PRO A 159 -17.68 3.27 -0.52
C PRO A 159 -18.49 3.55 -1.80
N ALA A 160 -19.67 4.15 -1.70
CA ALA A 160 -20.47 4.57 -2.86
C ALA A 160 -19.76 5.67 -3.68
N ILE A 161 -19.19 6.68 -3.01
CA ILE A 161 -18.40 7.75 -3.67
C ILE A 161 -17.11 7.17 -4.26
N SER A 162 -16.46 6.26 -3.52
CA SER A 162 -15.31 5.51 -4.03
C SER A 162 -15.63 4.79 -5.35
N PHE A 163 -16.74 4.06 -5.41
CA PHE A 163 -17.21 3.37 -6.62
C PHE A 163 -17.51 4.32 -7.76
N GLN A 164 -18.22 5.44 -7.53
CA GLN A 164 -18.48 6.46 -8.55
C GLN A 164 -17.19 7.01 -9.15
N ILE A 165 -16.20 7.34 -8.31
CA ILE A 165 -14.88 7.81 -8.77
C ILE A 165 -14.19 6.72 -9.61
N LEU A 166 -14.23 5.45 -9.17
CA LEU A 166 -13.63 4.31 -9.88
C LEU A 166 -14.30 3.96 -11.22
N GLN A 167 -15.58 4.28 -11.42
CA GLN A 167 -16.22 4.19 -12.74
C GLN A 167 -15.86 5.37 -13.65
N SER A 168 -15.55 6.53 -13.09
CA SER A 168 -15.09 7.71 -13.85
C SER A 168 -13.62 7.63 -14.34
N ILE A 169 -12.95 6.49 -14.15
CA ILE A 169 -11.58 6.26 -14.60
C ILE A 169 -11.61 5.54 -15.94
N ASP A 170 -11.06 6.20 -16.97
CA ASP A 170 -10.72 5.54 -18.23
C ASP A 170 -9.64 4.48 -17.96
N GLU A 171 -9.92 3.22 -18.31
CA GLU A 171 -8.98 2.12 -18.16
C GLU A 171 -8.16 1.79 -19.42
N ALA A 172 -8.40 2.46 -20.56
CA ALA A 172 -7.64 2.25 -21.80
C ALA A 172 -6.26 2.90 -21.70
N ILE A 173 -6.18 4.08 -21.08
CA ILE A 173 -4.93 4.81 -20.76
C ILE A 173 -4.07 4.14 -19.66
N LEU A 174 -4.55 3.05 -19.03
CA LEU A 174 -3.83 2.34 -17.97
C LEU A 174 -3.31 0.99 -18.44
N SER A 175 -2.01 0.75 -18.22
CA SER A 175 -1.33 -0.50 -18.58
C SER A 175 -0.53 -1.10 -17.42
N GLY A 176 -0.17 -2.38 -17.54
CA GLY A 176 0.70 -3.11 -16.61
C GLY A 176 0.36 -2.90 -15.13
N ARG A 177 1.37 -2.52 -14.34
CA ARG A 177 1.26 -2.26 -12.89
C ARG A 177 0.16 -1.26 -12.51
N ARG A 178 -0.12 -0.26 -13.37
CA ARG A 178 -1.13 0.77 -13.08
C ARG A 178 -2.55 0.23 -13.20
N LYS A 179 -2.84 -0.51 -14.29
CA LYS A 179 -4.13 -1.18 -14.45
C LYS A 179 -4.35 -2.26 -13.40
N ALA A 180 -3.32 -3.02 -13.05
CA ALA A 180 -3.37 -3.96 -11.93
C ALA A 180 -3.73 -3.25 -10.61
N GLY A 181 -3.12 -2.10 -10.31
CA GLY A 181 -3.43 -1.29 -9.12
C GLY A 181 -4.88 -0.80 -9.06
N LEU A 182 -5.42 -0.29 -10.18
CA LEU A 182 -6.83 0.07 -10.28
C LEU A 182 -7.75 -1.11 -9.95
N LEU A 183 -7.45 -2.28 -10.53
CA LEU A 183 -8.24 -3.50 -10.34
C LEU A 183 -8.19 -3.98 -8.88
N VAL A 184 -7.06 -3.87 -8.17
CA VAL A 184 -7.00 -4.11 -6.71
C VAL A 184 -7.94 -3.17 -5.96
N VAL A 185 -8.00 -1.89 -6.32
CA VAL A 185 -8.88 -0.91 -5.64
C VAL A 185 -10.35 -1.15 -5.98
N LYS A 186 -10.69 -1.50 -7.23
CA LYS A 186 -12.06 -1.95 -7.59
C LYS A 186 -12.45 -3.21 -6.81
N GLY A 187 -11.57 -4.20 -6.68
CA GLY A 187 -11.80 -5.40 -5.88
C GLY A 187 -12.00 -5.09 -4.38
N ASN A 188 -11.11 -4.30 -3.78
CA ASN A 188 -11.23 -3.87 -2.38
C ASN A 188 -12.51 -3.07 -2.12
N THR A 189 -13.01 -2.30 -3.10
CA THR A 189 -14.26 -1.54 -2.99
C THR A 189 -15.49 -2.43 -3.15
N ALA A 190 -15.42 -3.42 -4.05
CA ALA A 190 -16.47 -4.41 -4.23
C ALA A 190 -16.68 -5.29 -2.99
N ILE A 191 -15.63 -5.60 -2.21
CA ILE A 191 -15.78 -6.27 -0.89
C ILE A 191 -16.65 -5.44 0.07
N VAL A 192 -16.39 -4.14 0.21
CA VAL A 192 -17.17 -3.26 1.12
C VAL A 192 -18.63 -3.13 0.67
N LEU A 193 -18.87 -3.14 -0.64
CA LEU A 193 -20.20 -3.06 -1.26
C LEU A 193 -20.91 -4.42 -1.40
N ASP A 194 -20.48 -5.45 -0.66
CA ASP A 194 -21.05 -6.81 -0.64
C ASP A 194 -21.15 -7.48 -2.02
N LYS A 195 -20.13 -7.21 -2.85
CA LYS A 195 -19.93 -7.74 -4.21
C LYS A 195 -18.66 -8.60 -4.30
N PRO A 196 -18.56 -9.71 -3.54
CA PRO A 196 -17.33 -10.51 -3.48
C PRO A 196 -17.08 -11.31 -4.76
N LYS A 197 -18.11 -11.59 -5.57
CA LYS A 197 -17.98 -12.25 -6.89
C LYS A 197 -17.25 -11.35 -7.88
N GLU A 198 -17.60 -10.07 -7.90
CA GLU A 198 -16.93 -9.03 -8.68
C GLU A 198 -15.52 -8.76 -8.15
N ALA A 199 -15.34 -8.78 -6.82
CA ALA A 199 -14.00 -8.67 -6.21
C ALA A 199 -13.06 -9.79 -6.66
N ILE A 200 -13.53 -11.05 -6.68
CA ILE A 200 -12.78 -12.20 -7.22
C ILE A 200 -12.34 -11.92 -8.66
N SER A 201 -13.25 -11.49 -9.55
CA SER A 201 -12.93 -11.17 -10.94
C SER A 201 -11.88 -10.06 -11.07
N TYR A 202 -12.01 -8.97 -10.29
CA TYR A 202 -11.04 -7.88 -10.29
C TYR A 202 -9.65 -8.32 -9.79
N PHE A 203 -9.57 -9.10 -8.71
CA PHE A 203 -8.29 -9.58 -8.19
C PHE A 203 -7.61 -10.60 -9.12
N ILE A 204 -8.38 -11.44 -9.83
CA ILE A 204 -7.84 -12.35 -10.87
C ILE A 204 -7.21 -11.53 -12.01
N ALA A 205 -7.91 -10.53 -12.53
CA ALA A 205 -7.40 -9.65 -13.59
C ALA A 205 -6.16 -8.85 -13.13
N ALA A 206 -6.17 -8.31 -11.90
CA ALA A 206 -5.02 -7.64 -11.30
C ALA A 206 -3.79 -8.57 -11.23
N ARG A 207 -3.98 -9.82 -10.78
CA ARG A 207 -2.92 -10.84 -10.71
C ARG A 207 -2.32 -11.16 -12.08
N GLN A 208 -3.16 -11.26 -13.12
CA GLN A 208 -2.70 -11.46 -14.50
C GLN A 208 -1.84 -10.29 -15.00
N HIS A 209 -2.28 -9.04 -14.77
CA HIS A 209 -1.51 -7.86 -15.14
C HIS A 209 -0.17 -7.74 -14.38
N TYR A 210 -0.12 -8.09 -13.08
CA TYR A 210 1.14 -8.12 -12.33
C TYR A 210 2.10 -9.18 -12.85
N LEU A 211 1.63 -10.40 -13.15
CA LEU A 211 2.49 -11.46 -13.70
C LEU A 211 2.99 -11.14 -15.11
N LYS A 212 2.17 -10.53 -15.99
CA LYS A 212 2.62 -10.06 -17.31
C LYS A 212 3.72 -8.98 -17.20
N GLY A 213 3.76 -8.24 -16.10
CA GLY A 213 4.82 -7.28 -15.77
C GLY A 213 5.96 -7.82 -14.89
N GLN A 214 6.05 -9.14 -14.67
CA GLN A 214 7.03 -9.78 -13.77
C GLN A 214 7.00 -9.26 -12.32
N HIS A 215 5.90 -8.63 -11.88
CA HIS A 215 5.76 -8.10 -10.52
C HIS A 215 5.31 -9.18 -9.54
N HIS A 216 6.16 -10.20 -9.33
CA HIS A 216 5.85 -11.40 -8.56
C HIS A 216 5.40 -11.09 -7.12
N ARG A 217 6.04 -10.11 -6.46
CA ARG A 217 5.63 -9.58 -5.15
C ARG A 217 4.19 -9.07 -5.16
N ASN A 218 3.80 -8.24 -6.12
CA ASN A 218 2.43 -7.74 -6.22
C ASN A 218 1.43 -8.84 -6.59
N ALA A 219 1.82 -9.81 -7.45
CA ALA A 219 1.01 -10.97 -7.78
C ALA A 219 0.76 -11.88 -6.56
N ALA A 220 1.73 -12.05 -5.67
CA ALA A 220 1.56 -12.75 -4.40
C ALA A 220 0.54 -12.02 -3.50
N ARG A 221 0.76 -10.73 -3.20
CA ARG A 221 -0.11 -9.94 -2.31
C ARG A 221 -1.56 -9.91 -2.78
N VAL A 222 -1.84 -9.68 -4.07
CA VAL A 222 -3.22 -9.72 -4.59
C VAL A 222 -3.84 -11.11 -4.57
N THR A 223 -3.04 -12.18 -4.55
CA THR A 223 -3.57 -13.54 -4.35
C THR A 223 -4.13 -13.69 -2.92
N VAL A 224 -3.53 -13.08 -1.90
CA VAL A 224 -4.07 -13.09 -0.54
C VAL A 224 -5.42 -12.34 -0.45
N ASN A 225 -5.56 -11.18 -1.12
CA ASN A 225 -6.85 -10.49 -1.22
C ASN A 225 -7.93 -11.34 -1.95
N LEU A 226 -7.53 -12.05 -3.00
CA LEU A 226 -8.39 -12.99 -3.73
C LEU A 226 -8.85 -14.17 -2.87
N LEU A 227 -8.00 -14.68 -1.98
CA LEU A 227 -8.36 -15.73 -1.02
C LEU A 227 -9.42 -15.25 -0.03
N GLY A 228 -9.26 -14.06 0.56
CA GLY A 228 -10.30 -13.46 1.40
C GLY A 228 -11.63 -13.25 0.66
N ALA A 229 -11.58 -12.75 -0.58
CA ALA A 229 -12.76 -12.61 -1.43
C ALA A 229 -13.45 -13.97 -1.74
N ALA A 230 -12.66 -15.02 -1.94
CA ALA A 230 -13.16 -16.37 -2.16
C ALA A 230 -13.89 -16.91 -0.92
N LEU A 231 -13.36 -16.73 0.29
CA LEU A 231 -14.05 -17.15 1.52
C LEU A 231 -15.36 -16.38 1.73
N ILE A 232 -15.36 -15.05 1.54
CA ILE A 232 -16.57 -14.20 1.68
C ILE A 232 -17.66 -14.60 0.67
N ALA A 233 -17.27 -14.99 -0.55
CA ALA A 233 -18.19 -15.54 -1.55
C ALA A 233 -18.62 -17.01 -1.28
N ARG A 234 -18.11 -17.65 -0.21
CA ARG A 234 -18.16 -19.10 0.06
C ARG A 234 -17.76 -19.96 -1.15
N ARG A 235 -16.66 -19.56 -1.82
CA ARG A 235 -16.07 -20.14 -3.04
C ARG A 235 -14.79 -20.93 -2.73
N ALA A 236 -14.93 -22.05 -2.03
CA ALA A 236 -13.81 -22.93 -1.68
C ALA A 236 -13.03 -23.43 -2.91
N GLU A 237 -13.69 -23.64 -4.04
CA GLU A 237 -13.06 -24.04 -5.30
C GLU A 237 -12.16 -22.95 -5.88
N VAL A 238 -12.47 -21.67 -5.60
CA VAL A 238 -11.61 -20.53 -5.95
C VAL A 238 -10.48 -20.40 -4.94
N TYR A 239 -10.76 -20.58 -3.64
CA TYR A 239 -9.74 -20.56 -2.57
C TYR A 239 -8.63 -21.58 -2.89
N GLU A 240 -8.98 -22.86 -3.00
CA GLU A 240 -8.03 -23.97 -3.23
C GLU A 240 -7.27 -23.85 -4.56
N LYS A 241 -7.89 -23.23 -5.59
CA LYS A 241 -7.26 -22.98 -6.90
C LYS A 241 -6.23 -21.86 -6.86
N TYR A 242 -6.29 -20.96 -5.88
CA TYR A 242 -5.35 -19.85 -5.74
C TYR A 242 -4.39 -20.01 -4.54
N ARG A 243 -4.77 -20.75 -3.50
CA ARG A 243 -3.91 -21.08 -2.36
C ARG A 243 -2.70 -21.90 -2.80
N ARG A 244 -2.93 -22.91 -3.65
CA ARG A 244 -1.88 -23.70 -4.32
C ARG A 244 -0.99 -22.91 -5.29
N LYS A 245 -1.30 -21.64 -5.58
CA LYS A 245 -0.45 -20.74 -6.39
C LYS A 245 0.43 -19.81 -5.52
N LEU A 246 0.25 -19.83 -4.21
CA LEU A 246 1.21 -19.32 -3.24
C LEU A 246 2.10 -20.48 -2.80
N THR A 247 3.07 -20.83 -3.65
CA THR A 247 4.15 -21.75 -3.26
C THR A 247 5.09 -21.06 -2.28
N PRO A 248 5.98 -21.77 -1.55
CA PRO A 248 6.91 -21.13 -0.61
C PRO A 248 7.75 -20.00 -1.22
N ALA A 249 8.12 -20.12 -2.51
CA ALA A 249 8.81 -19.06 -3.26
C ALA A 249 7.93 -17.81 -3.51
N TYR A 250 6.61 -17.97 -3.66
CA TYR A 250 5.67 -16.85 -3.75
C TYR A 250 5.33 -16.26 -2.38
N GLU A 251 5.21 -17.10 -1.33
CA GLU A 251 5.03 -16.64 0.05
C GLU A 251 6.24 -15.87 0.58
N ALA A 252 7.46 -16.18 0.12
CA ALA A 252 8.66 -15.44 0.46
C ALA A 252 8.54 -13.92 0.16
N TYR A 253 7.85 -13.52 -0.90
CA TYR A 253 7.60 -12.11 -1.23
C TYR A 253 6.59 -11.39 -0.30
N LEU A 254 5.81 -12.13 0.49
CA LEU A 254 4.79 -11.55 1.35
C LEU A 254 5.44 -10.87 2.58
N PRO A 255 5.08 -9.61 2.89
CA PRO A 255 5.45 -9.00 4.17
C PRO A 255 4.74 -9.71 5.33
N GLN A 256 5.20 -9.48 6.56
CA GLN A 256 4.69 -10.22 7.73
C GLN A 256 3.19 -9.99 8.00
N SER A 257 2.66 -8.81 7.65
CA SER A 257 1.23 -8.50 7.63
C SER A 257 0.41 -9.50 6.80
N ASP A 258 0.86 -9.73 5.57
CA ASP A 258 0.16 -10.55 4.58
C ASP A 258 0.35 -12.05 4.86
N LYS A 259 1.46 -12.46 5.49
CA LYS A 259 1.68 -13.84 5.97
C LYS A 259 0.78 -14.19 7.14
N LEU A 260 0.67 -13.29 8.12
CA LEU A 260 -0.21 -13.41 9.27
C LEU A 260 -1.69 -13.48 8.83
N TYR A 261 -2.08 -12.63 7.87
CA TYR A 261 -3.42 -12.69 7.28
C TYR A 261 -3.66 -13.95 6.43
N LEU A 262 -2.66 -14.43 5.67
CA LEU A 262 -2.77 -15.69 4.93
C LEU A 262 -2.98 -16.89 5.87
N HIS A 263 -2.26 -16.98 6.98
CA HIS A 263 -2.45 -18.05 7.96
C HIS A 263 -3.84 -17.95 8.63
N TRP A 264 -4.31 -16.74 8.95
CA TRP A 264 -5.68 -16.54 9.43
C TRP A 264 -6.73 -16.99 8.39
N LEU A 265 -6.53 -16.68 7.10
CA LEU A 265 -7.39 -17.14 6.03
C LEU A 265 -7.41 -18.68 5.90
N ASP A 266 -6.27 -19.36 6.09
CA ASP A 266 -6.24 -20.83 6.07
C ASP A 266 -7.06 -21.42 7.24
N LEU A 267 -6.97 -20.86 8.45
CA LEU A 267 -7.82 -21.26 9.59
C LEU A 267 -9.31 -20.95 9.36
N MET A 268 -9.60 -19.82 8.70
CA MET A 268 -10.97 -19.42 8.36
C MET A 268 -11.55 -20.21 7.19
N HIS A 269 -10.73 -20.78 6.29
CA HIS A 269 -11.20 -21.65 5.21
C HIS A 269 -11.88 -22.90 5.78
N ASP A 270 -11.21 -23.60 6.70
CA ASP A 270 -11.76 -24.79 7.34
C ASP A 270 -12.97 -24.44 8.22
N SER A 271 -12.98 -23.25 8.82
CA SER A 271 -14.11 -22.74 9.60
C SER A 271 -15.33 -22.40 8.73
N VAL A 272 -15.14 -21.81 7.54
CA VAL A 272 -16.19 -21.54 6.54
C VAL A 272 -16.73 -22.83 5.90
N LYS A 273 -15.85 -23.82 5.71
CA LYS A 273 -16.17 -25.14 5.12
C LYS A 273 -16.97 -26.04 6.07
N SER A 274 -16.61 -26.06 7.35
CA SER A 274 -17.34 -26.79 8.40
C SER A 274 -18.53 -26.02 8.98
N ASN A 275 -18.55 -24.70 8.80
CA ASN A 275 -19.44 -23.75 9.47
C ASN A 275 -19.31 -23.78 11.02
N ILE A 276 -18.13 -24.15 11.52
CA ILE A 276 -17.78 -24.22 12.94
C ILE A 276 -16.43 -23.51 13.13
N VAL A 277 -16.32 -22.62 14.12
CA VAL A 277 -15.05 -21.95 14.44
C VAL A 277 -14.36 -22.70 15.59
N ALA A 278 -13.28 -23.42 15.28
CA ALA A 278 -12.53 -24.18 16.27
C ALA A 278 -11.77 -23.27 17.26
N ASP A 279 -11.51 -23.75 18.49
CA ASP A 279 -10.84 -22.98 19.54
C ASP A 279 -9.48 -22.42 19.12
N GLY A 280 -8.72 -23.15 18.30
CA GLY A 280 -7.46 -22.67 17.70
C GLY A 280 -7.67 -21.42 16.83
N THR A 281 -8.72 -21.41 16.01
CA THR A 281 -9.11 -20.23 15.20
C THR A 281 -9.60 -19.08 16.08
N VAL A 282 -10.35 -19.37 17.16
CA VAL A 282 -10.76 -18.36 18.16
C VAL A 282 -9.55 -17.71 18.82
N ASN A 283 -8.61 -18.50 19.35
CA ASN A 283 -7.42 -18.00 20.04
C ASN A 283 -6.50 -17.23 19.09
N TYR A 284 -6.28 -17.75 17.87
CA TYR A 284 -5.49 -17.04 16.86
C TYR A 284 -6.14 -15.70 16.49
N THR A 285 -7.45 -15.67 16.30
CA THR A 285 -8.20 -14.44 15.98
C THR A 285 -8.08 -13.43 17.13
N LYS A 286 -8.37 -13.81 18.38
CA LYS A 286 -8.22 -12.92 19.55
C LYS A 286 -6.81 -12.34 19.67
N THR A 287 -5.78 -13.16 19.42
CA THR A 287 -4.37 -12.74 19.49
C THR A 287 -3.97 -11.73 18.41
N HIS A 288 -4.56 -11.83 17.20
CA HIS A 288 -4.06 -11.14 16.02
C HIS A 288 -5.03 -10.12 15.39
N VAL A 289 -6.32 -10.11 15.76
CA VAL A 289 -7.36 -9.28 15.14
C VAL A 289 -6.99 -7.80 15.11
N THR A 290 -6.59 -7.21 16.24
CA THR A 290 -6.20 -5.79 16.34
C THR A 290 -5.07 -5.43 15.38
N ARG A 291 -4.13 -6.36 15.14
CA ARG A 291 -3.09 -6.17 14.12
C ARG A 291 -3.66 -6.29 12.71
N LEU A 292 -4.50 -7.28 12.42
CA LEU A 292 -5.17 -7.39 11.12
C LEU A 292 -5.97 -6.13 10.75
N LEU A 293 -6.69 -5.53 11.70
CA LEU A 293 -7.40 -4.27 11.48
C LEU A 293 -6.42 -3.14 11.13
N LYS A 294 -5.33 -2.98 11.91
CA LYS A 294 -4.30 -1.96 11.70
C LYS A 294 -3.57 -2.10 10.35
N GLU A 295 -3.31 -3.32 9.91
CA GLU A 295 -2.66 -3.62 8.61
C GLU A 295 -3.65 -3.46 7.42
N GLY A 296 -4.91 -3.09 7.68
CA GLY A 296 -5.92 -2.71 6.68
C GLY A 296 -6.92 -3.80 6.28
N TYR A 297 -6.95 -4.93 6.99
CA TYR A 297 -7.84 -6.07 6.70
C TYR A 297 -9.22 -6.01 7.39
N THR A 298 -9.59 -4.86 7.99
CA THR A 298 -10.84 -4.67 8.75
C THR A 298 -12.10 -5.20 8.05
N GLU A 299 -12.27 -4.83 6.78
CA GLU A 299 -13.46 -5.17 5.99
C GLU A 299 -13.64 -6.67 5.73
N PRO A 300 -12.66 -7.39 5.14
CA PRO A 300 -12.79 -8.83 4.95
C PRO A 300 -12.78 -9.62 6.27
N VAL A 301 -12.07 -9.15 7.31
CA VAL A 301 -12.10 -9.80 8.64
C VAL A 301 -13.51 -9.71 9.25
N SER A 302 -14.07 -8.50 9.31
CA SER A 302 -15.42 -8.25 9.83
C SER A 302 -16.48 -9.09 9.11
N LYS A 303 -16.48 -9.09 7.77
CA LYS A 303 -17.46 -9.84 6.96
C LYS A 303 -17.33 -11.35 7.12
N LEU A 304 -16.13 -11.89 7.31
CA LEU A 304 -15.94 -13.33 7.57
C LEU A 304 -16.40 -13.75 8.97
N LEU A 305 -16.07 -12.96 10.00
CA LEU A 305 -16.53 -13.22 11.37
C LEU A 305 -18.07 -13.13 11.47
N HIS A 306 -18.68 -12.14 10.81
CA HIS A 306 -20.14 -12.02 10.68
C HIS A 306 -20.76 -13.23 9.97
N SER A 307 -20.15 -13.69 8.87
CA SER A 307 -20.65 -14.87 8.13
C SER A 307 -20.61 -16.20 8.90
N LEU A 308 -20.07 -16.20 10.13
CA LEU A 308 -19.94 -17.33 11.04
C LEU A 308 -20.51 -17.03 12.46
N ASN A 309 -21.19 -15.90 12.65
CA ASN A 309 -21.76 -15.45 13.94
C ASN A 309 -20.73 -15.34 15.09
N VAL A 310 -19.51 -14.89 14.79
CA VAL A 310 -18.41 -14.73 15.77
C VAL A 310 -17.86 -13.29 15.81
N GLU A 311 -18.71 -12.30 15.59
CA GLU A 311 -18.35 -10.87 15.62
C GLU A 311 -17.84 -10.40 16.99
N PHE A 312 -18.15 -11.12 18.08
CA PHE A 312 -17.59 -10.88 19.42
C PHE A 312 -16.06 -11.09 19.49
N LEU A 313 -15.44 -11.62 18.41
CA LEU A 313 -13.99 -11.67 18.24
C LEU A 313 -13.40 -10.39 17.65
N MET A 314 -14.23 -9.44 17.19
CA MET A 314 -13.78 -8.09 16.87
C MET A 314 -13.52 -7.30 18.17
N PRO A 315 -12.44 -6.50 18.25
CA PRO A 315 -12.27 -5.58 19.36
C PRO A 315 -13.37 -4.51 19.35
N GLU A 316 -13.80 -4.07 20.53
CA GLU A 316 -14.73 -2.95 20.64
C GLU A 316 -14.21 -1.70 19.92
N LYS A 317 -15.13 -0.88 19.40
CA LYS A 317 -14.81 0.43 18.82
C LYS A 317 -14.38 1.40 19.91
N GLN A 318 -13.11 1.32 20.33
CA GLN A 318 -12.50 2.26 21.26
C GLN A 318 -12.70 3.70 20.79
N LYS A 319 -13.38 4.52 21.60
CA LYS A 319 -13.53 5.96 21.35
C LYS A 319 -12.18 6.65 21.59
N ASN A 320 -11.48 6.93 20.50
CA ASN A 320 -10.33 7.84 20.38
C ASN A 320 -9.24 7.76 21.46
N SER A 321 -8.21 6.95 21.17
CA SER A 321 -6.83 7.16 21.62
C SER A 321 -5.93 6.76 20.43
N LEU A 322 -4.91 7.52 20.00
CA LEU A 322 -4.04 8.43 20.74
C LEU A 322 -3.99 9.84 20.13
N VAL A 323 -3.98 10.88 20.95
CA VAL A 323 -3.83 12.29 20.54
C VAL A 323 -2.40 12.65 20.07
N ASN A 324 -1.40 11.81 20.41
CA ASN A 324 0.02 12.11 20.23
C ASN A 324 0.66 11.60 18.92
N THR A 325 -0.15 11.14 17.94
CA THR A 325 0.35 10.56 16.68
C THR A 325 -0.42 11.03 15.44
N ALA A 326 -1.03 12.21 15.46
CA ALA A 326 -1.53 12.86 14.25
C ALA A 326 -0.38 13.50 13.46
N LEU A 327 -0.49 13.52 12.13
CA LEU A 327 0.22 14.49 11.29
C LEU A 327 -0.49 15.83 11.44
N SER A 328 0.28 16.93 11.49
CA SER A 328 -0.27 18.29 11.42
C SER A 328 -1.28 18.41 10.27
N SER A 329 -2.41 19.07 10.49
CA SER A 329 -3.33 19.40 9.39
C SER A 329 -2.66 20.38 8.42
N ASN A 330 -3.18 20.46 7.19
CA ASN A 330 -2.77 21.44 6.19
C ASN A 330 -1.28 21.41 5.75
N LEU A 331 -0.60 20.26 5.84
CA LEU A 331 0.78 20.06 5.32
C LEU A 331 0.92 20.38 3.82
N ALA A 332 -0.16 20.24 3.04
CA ALA A 332 -0.15 20.57 1.61
C ALA A 332 -0.45 22.05 1.29
N LYS A 333 -0.77 22.89 2.30
CA LYS A 333 -1.11 24.32 2.14
C LYS A 333 -0.09 25.15 1.34
N PRO A 334 1.25 24.91 1.41
CA PRO A 334 2.21 25.62 0.55
C PRO A 334 1.97 25.50 -0.96
N TRP A 335 1.17 24.51 -1.39
CA TRP A 335 0.85 24.26 -2.80
C TRP A 335 -0.67 24.17 -3.09
N CYS A 336 -1.50 24.43 -2.08
CA CYS A 336 -2.95 24.26 -2.10
C CYS A 336 -3.62 25.43 -1.39
N GLN A 337 -4.11 26.41 -2.16
CA GLN A 337 -4.70 27.63 -1.61
C GLN A 337 -6.08 27.42 -0.95
N ASP A 338 -6.72 26.27 -1.20
CA ASP A 338 -8.02 25.88 -0.64
C ASP A 338 -7.91 25.04 0.67
N LEU A 339 -6.78 25.10 1.40
CA LEU A 339 -6.49 24.37 2.66
C LEU A 339 -6.15 25.31 3.82
#